data_AF-A0A925MBI6-F1
#
_entry.id   AF-A0A925MBI6-F1
#
_cell.length_a   1.000
_cell.length_b   1.000
_cell.length_c   1.000
_cell.angle_alpha   90.00
_cell.angle_beta   90.00
_cell.angle_gamma   90.00
#
_symmetry.space_group_name_H-M   'P 1'
#
loop_
_entity.id
_entity.type
_entity.pdbx_description
1 polymer ?
#
loop_
_entity_poly.entity_id
_entity_poly.type
_entity_poly.pdbx_seq_one_letter_code
_entity_poly.pdbx_strand_id
1 'polypeptide(L)'
;LLANGLAQAQALMDGRVAEPHRTFTGNRPSTTLVLDRLTPRSLGALIALYEHRVFTSGAIWGINSFDQWGVELGKGLGNALLARLESVQDAIDAEAIDASTAGLLARVRPGSAA
;
A
#
# COMPACT_ATOMS: atom_id res chain seq x y z
N LEU A 1 21.72 -12.01 -13.57
CA LEU A 1 20.82 -10.91 -13.18
C LEU A 1 20.20 -10.21 -14.40
N LEU A 2 20.99 -9.53 -15.25
CA LEU A 2 20.48 -8.79 -16.41
C LEU A 2 19.66 -9.63 -17.40
N ALA A 3 20.14 -10.84 -17.73
CA ALA A 3 19.43 -11.77 -18.60
C ALA A 3 18.00 -12.06 -18.12
N ASN A 4 17.80 -12.22 -16.81
CA ASN A 4 16.46 -12.43 -16.25
C ASN A 4 15.59 -11.17 -16.38
N GLY A 5 16.12 -9.97 -16.11
CA GLY A 5 15.36 -8.73 -16.24
C GLY A 5 14.87 -8.50 -17.66
N LEU A 6 15.73 -8.72 -18.65
CA LEU A 6 15.37 -8.63 -20.06
C LEU A 6 14.39 -9.73 -20.47
N ALA A 7 14.62 -10.98 -20.04
CA ALA A 7 13.74 -12.10 -20.34
C ALA A 7 12.33 -11.92 -19.75
N GLN A 8 12.20 -11.28 -18.57
CA GLN A 8 10.88 -10.97 -17.99
C GLN A 8 10.14 -9.90 -18.79
N ALA A 9 10.83 -8.81 -19.16
CA ALA A 9 10.23 -7.77 -20.01
C ALA A 9 9.74 -8.35 -21.34
N GLN A 10 10.55 -9.22 -21.96
CA GLN A 10 10.18 -9.95 -23.17
C GLN A 10 9.00 -10.88 -22.93
N ALA A 11 9.03 -11.73 -21.90
CA ALA A 11 7.98 -12.69 -21.61
C ALA A 11 6.61 -12.03 -21.34
N LEU A 12 6.59 -10.86 -20.69
CA LEU A 12 5.39 -10.07 -20.47
C LEU A 12 4.78 -9.56 -21.78
N MET A 13 5.62 -9.13 -22.73
CA MET A 13 5.18 -8.64 -24.02
C MET A 13 4.76 -9.77 -24.96
N ASP A 14 5.63 -10.76 -25.18
CA ASP A 14 5.45 -11.79 -26.19
C ASP A 14 4.41 -12.83 -25.77
N GLY A 15 4.39 -13.21 -24.49
CA GLY A 15 3.62 -14.35 -24.03
C GLY A 15 4.04 -15.67 -24.68
N ARG A 16 3.15 -16.66 -24.62
CA ARG A 16 3.29 -17.98 -25.26
C ARG A 16 1.95 -18.70 -25.29
N VAL A 17 1.56 -19.24 -26.43
CA VAL A 17 0.40 -20.15 -26.54
C VAL A 17 0.84 -21.59 -26.25
N ALA A 18 0.15 -22.28 -25.33
CA ALA A 18 0.41 -23.67 -24.94
C ALA A 18 -0.87 -24.32 -24.37
N GLU A 19 -0.74 -25.40 -23.58
CA GLU A 19 -1.84 -25.95 -22.78
C GLU A 19 -2.50 -24.87 -21.91
N PRO A 20 -3.80 -24.95 -21.55
CA PRO A 20 -4.54 -23.87 -20.88
C PRO A 20 -3.85 -23.32 -19.62
N HIS A 21 -3.27 -24.19 -18.79
CA HIS A 21 -2.56 -23.82 -17.56
C HIS A 21 -1.09 -23.38 -17.79
N ARG A 22 -0.62 -23.35 -19.04
CA ARG A 22 0.75 -22.97 -19.46
C ARG A 22 0.75 -21.88 -20.54
N THR A 23 -0.42 -21.34 -20.87
CA THR A 23 -0.60 -20.23 -21.82
C THR A 23 -0.39 -18.90 -21.11
N PHE A 24 0.43 -18.06 -21.73
CA PHE A 24 0.68 -16.69 -21.32
C PHE A 24 0.19 -15.77 -22.44
N THR A 25 -0.80 -14.93 -22.16
CA THR A 25 -1.45 -14.12 -23.21
C THR A 25 -0.59 -12.99 -23.79
N GLY A 26 0.59 -12.72 -23.21
CA GLY A 26 1.44 -11.60 -23.61
C GLY A 26 0.73 -10.25 -23.45
N ASN A 27 1.15 -9.27 -24.25
CA ASN A 27 0.62 -7.91 -24.32
C ASN A 27 0.50 -7.21 -22.96
N ARG A 28 1.47 -7.45 -22.07
CA ARG A 28 1.58 -6.77 -20.77
C ARG A 28 2.70 -5.73 -20.87
N PRO A 29 2.36 -4.43 -20.93
CA PRO A 29 3.37 -3.39 -21.07
C PRO A 29 4.26 -3.31 -19.82
N SER A 30 5.54 -3.03 -20.03
CA SER A 30 6.51 -2.79 -18.96
C SER A 30 7.44 -1.64 -19.35
N THR A 31 8.11 -1.04 -18.36
CA THR A 31 9.11 0.01 -18.57
C THR A 31 10.41 -0.43 -17.89
N THR A 32 11.50 -0.46 -18.64
CA THR A 32 12.83 -0.84 -18.14
C THR A 32 13.73 0.40 -18.11
N LEU A 33 14.19 0.78 -16.91
CA LEU A 33 15.16 1.84 -16.72
C LEU A 33 16.55 1.21 -16.51
N VAL A 34 17.50 1.56 -17.37
CA VAL A 34 18.88 1.07 -17.30
C VAL A 34 19.80 2.21 -16.87
N LEU A 35 20.63 1.96 -15.87
CA LEU A 35 21.63 2.90 -15.36
C LEU A 35 23.04 2.32 -15.59
N ASP A 36 23.99 3.16 -16.00
CA ASP A 36 25.39 2.73 -16.15
C ASP A 36 26.00 2.26 -14.83
N ARG A 37 25.67 2.95 -13.73
CA ARG A 37 26.05 2.60 -12.36
C ARG A 37 25.10 3.25 -11.37
N LEU A 38 24.84 2.58 -10.25
CA LEU A 38 24.19 3.17 -9.09
C LEU A 38 25.21 3.99 -8.27
N THR A 39 25.15 5.29 -8.43
CA THR A 39 25.97 6.29 -7.74
C THR A 39 25.04 7.21 -6.92
N PRO A 40 25.53 8.00 -5.95
CA PRO A 40 24.67 8.95 -5.26
C PRO A 40 23.92 9.90 -6.20
N ARG A 41 24.57 10.32 -7.29
CA ARG A 41 23.97 11.16 -8.34
C ARG A 41 22.85 10.42 -9.08
N SER A 42 23.11 9.21 -9.58
CA SER A 42 22.09 8.46 -10.35
C SER A 42 20.95 7.94 -9.48
N LEU A 43 21.21 7.63 -8.20
CA LEU A 43 20.16 7.34 -7.23
C LEU A 43 19.27 8.57 -6.97
N GLY A 44 19.88 9.74 -6.72
CA GLY A 44 19.13 10.98 -6.53
C GLY A 44 18.27 11.34 -7.76
N ALA A 45 18.83 11.16 -8.97
CA ALA A 45 18.08 11.35 -10.21
C ALA A 45 16.91 10.36 -10.36
N LEU A 46 17.09 9.10 -9.95
CA LEU A 46 16.02 8.11 -9.97
C LEU A 46 14.90 8.47 -8.98
N ILE A 47 15.23 8.94 -7.77
CA ILE A 47 14.23 9.41 -6.80
C ILE A 47 13.45 10.60 -7.38
N ALA A 48 14.15 11.62 -7.87
CA ALA A 48 13.54 12.81 -8.47
C ALA A 48 12.64 12.47 -9.67
N LEU A 49 13.03 11.48 -10.50
CA LEU A 49 12.19 10.97 -11.58
C LEU A 49 10.84 10.48 -11.07
N TYR A 50 10.81 9.69 -10.00
CA TYR A 50 9.57 9.16 -9.44
C TYR A 50 8.75 10.23 -8.71
N GLU A 51 9.39 11.19 -8.03
CA GLU A 51 8.70 12.35 -7.44
C GLU A 51 7.97 13.16 -8.52
N HIS A 52 8.65 13.49 -9.62
CA HIS A 52 8.05 14.22 -10.73
C HIS A 52 7.01 13.41 -11.49
N ARG A 53 7.18 12.09 -11.62
CA ARG A 53 6.16 11.20 -12.19
C ARG A 53 4.86 11.30 -11.40
N VAL A 54 4.92 11.16 -10.07
CA VAL A 54 3.74 11.23 -9.18
C VAL A 54 3.08 12.61 -9.26
N PHE A 55 3.87 13.68 -9.17
CA PHE A 55 3.38 15.04 -9.34
C PHE A 55 2.66 15.24 -10.68
N THR A 56 3.28 14.82 -11.78
CA THR A 56 2.72 14.99 -13.13
C THR A 56 1.42 14.22 -13.28
N SER A 57 1.34 13.00 -12.74
CA SER A 57 0.09 12.22 -12.72
C SER A 57 -1.03 12.94 -11.96
N GLY A 58 -0.73 13.51 -10.79
CA GLY A 58 -1.71 14.32 -10.04
C GLY A 58 -2.17 15.56 -10.79
N ALA A 59 -1.23 16.27 -11.44
CA ALA A 59 -1.53 17.43 -12.27
C ALA A 59 -2.43 17.07 -13.47
N ILE A 60 -2.18 15.93 -14.14
CA ILE A 60 -3.04 15.43 -15.23
C ILE A 60 -4.46 15.11 -14.74
N TRP A 61 -4.58 14.53 -13.54
CA TRP A 61 -5.88 14.18 -12.97
C TRP A 61 -6.58 15.33 -12.22
N GLY A 62 -5.93 16.48 -12.06
CA GLY A 62 -6.50 17.61 -11.31
C GLY A 62 -6.67 17.32 -9.82
N ILE A 63 -5.85 16.45 -9.24
CA ILE A 63 -5.87 16.11 -7.81
C ILE A 63 -4.63 16.66 -7.10
N ASN A 64 -4.75 16.90 -5.80
CA ASN A 64 -3.63 17.37 -5.00
C ASN A 64 -2.70 16.20 -4.65
N SER A 65 -1.48 16.18 -5.20
CA SER A 65 -0.46 15.17 -4.87
C SER A 65 0.17 15.33 -3.49
N PHE A 66 -0.12 16.43 -2.78
CA PHE A 66 0.59 16.81 -1.56
C PHE A 66 -0.28 16.74 -0.29
N ASP A 67 -1.57 16.40 -0.40
CA ASP A 67 -2.40 16.14 0.77
C ASP A 67 -2.56 14.65 1.07
N GLN A 68 -3.07 14.38 2.27
CA GLN A 68 -3.24 13.03 2.80
C GLN A 68 -4.39 12.96 3.81
N TRP A 69 -5.50 13.65 3.55
CA TRP A 69 -6.63 13.74 4.48
C TRP A 69 -7.21 12.38 4.90
N GLY A 70 -7.07 11.36 4.04
CA GLY A 70 -7.56 10.01 4.29
C GLY A 70 -6.97 9.33 5.53
N VAL A 71 -5.86 9.81 6.10
CA VAL A 71 -5.25 9.20 7.29
C VAL A 71 -5.84 9.71 8.62
N GLU A 72 -6.54 10.85 8.61
CA GLU A 72 -6.88 11.55 9.85
C GLU A 72 -7.98 10.83 10.66
N LEU A 73 -8.99 10.28 9.99
CA LEU A 73 -10.05 9.52 10.66
C LEU A 73 -9.49 8.29 11.40
N GLY A 74 -8.59 7.56 10.74
CA GLY A 74 -7.95 6.37 11.34
C GLY A 74 -7.10 6.71 12.56
N LYS A 75 -6.34 7.81 12.52
CA LYS A 75 -5.57 8.30 13.68
C LYS A 75 -6.50 8.64 14.85
N GLY A 76 -7.60 9.35 14.57
CA GLY A 76 -8.59 9.72 15.59
C GLY A 76 -9.23 8.50 16.25
N LEU A 77 -9.75 7.57 15.45
CA LEU A 77 -10.35 6.32 15.94
C LEU A 77 -9.35 5.44 16.68
N GLY A 78 -8.12 5.32 16.16
CA GLY A 78 -7.05 4.53 16.78
C GLY A 78 -6.68 5.04 18.17
N ASN A 79 -6.48 6.34 18.34
CA ASN A 79 -6.19 6.95 19.64
C ASN A 79 -7.35 6.75 20.63
N ALA A 80 -8.59 6.89 20.14
CA ALA A 80 -9.78 6.71 20.95
C ALA A 80 -10.00 5.25 21.40
N LEU A 81 -9.63 4.27 20.56
CA LEU A 81 -9.67 2.85 20.91
C LEU A 81 -8.53 2.46 21.85
N LEU A 82 -7.32 2.98 21.63
CA LEU A 82 -6.17 2.75 22.51
C LEU A 82 -6.48 3.19 23.95
N ALA A 83 -7.05 4.40 24.12
CA ALA A 83 -7.46 4.89 25.44
C ALA A 83 -8.50 3.98 26.13
N ARG A 84 -9.41 3.35 25.37
CA ARG A 84 -10.41 2.41 25.91
C ARG A 84 -9.81 1.04 26.25
N LEU A 85 -8.79 0.61 25.52
CA LEU A 85 -8.05 -0.62 25.84
C LEU A 85 -7.26 -0.47 27.15
N GLU A 86 -6.68 0.71 27.38
CA GLU A 86 -5.87 1.02 28.56
C GLU A 86 -6.69 1.41 29.80
N SER A 87 -7.97 1.78 29.63
CA SER A 87 -8.80 2.20 30.76
C SER A 87 -9.15 1.02 31.68
N VAL A 88 -9.08 1.27 32.99
CA VAL A 88 -9.37 0.30 34.08
C VAL A 88 -10.88 0.18 34.36
N GLN A 89 -11.72 0.97 33.68
CA GLN A 89 -13.17 0.93 33.85
C GLN A 89 -13.80 -0.23 33.07
N ASP A 90 -14.54 -1.09 33.77
CA ASP A 90 -15.15 -2.33 33.22
C ASP A 90 -16.27 -2.05 32.22
N ALA A 91 -16.99 -0.93 32.35
CA ALA A 91 -18.07 -0.58 31.44
C ALA A 91 -17.53 0.13 30.20
N ILE A 92 -17.55 -0.56 29.06
CA ILE A 92 -17.44 0.08 27.75
C ILE A 92 -18.82 0.71 27.48
N ASP A 93 -18.88 2.05 27.38
CA ASP A 93 -20.09 2.73 26.92
C ASP A 93 -20.38 2.31 25.47
N ALA A 94 -21.19 1.27 25.32
CA ALA A 94 -21.52 0.63 24.04
C ALA A 94 -22.31 1.54 23.08
N GLU A 95 -22.78 2.69 23.58
CA GLU A 95 -23.48 3.71 22.79
C GLU A 95 -22.50 4.64 22.03
N ALA A 96 -21.21 4.62 22.38
CA ALA A 96 -20.19 5.49 21.77
C ALA A 96 -19.40 4.83 20.63
N ILE A 97 -19.57 3.53 20.38
CA ILE A 97 -18.91 2.75 19.32
C ILE A 97 -19.86 1.70 18.75
N ASP A 98 -19.65 1.28 17.50
CA ASP A 98 -20.50 0.28 16.88
C ASP A 98 -20.38 -1.09 17.61
N ALA A 99 -21.44 -1.90 17.50
CA ALA A 99 -21.54 -3.17 18.21
C ALA A 99 -20.44 -4.18 17.84
N SER A 100 -19.93 -4.15 16.59
CA SER A 100 -18.86 -5.06 16.17
C SER A 100 -17.56 -4.69 16.85
N THR A 101 -17.18 -3.41 16.84
CA THR A 101 -15.98 -2.91 17.51
C THR A 101 -16.07 -3.10 19.03
N ALA A 102 -17.23 -2.88 19.64
CA ALA A 102 -17.45 -3.10 21.07
C ALA A 102 -17.24 -4.58 21.47
N GLY A 103 -17.80 -5.51 20.70
CA GLY A 103 -17.64 -6.95 20.95
C GLY A 103 -16.19 -7.41 20.83
N LEU A 104 -15.46 -6.90 19.83
CA LEU A 104 -14.03 -7.18 19.68
C LEU A 104 -13.20 -6.59 20.83
N LEU A 105 -13.49 -5.35 21.25
CA LEU A 105 -12.81 -4.67 22.36
C LEU A 105 -12.93 -5.47 23.66
N ALA A 106 -14.14 -5.96 23.95
CA ALA A 106 -14.40 -6.82 25.10
C ALA A 106 -13.56 -8.12 25.04
N ARG A 107 -13.46 -8.73 23.85
CA ARG A 107 -12.72 -9.99 23.66
C ARG A 107 -11.19 -9.86 23.81
N VAL A 108 -10.63 -8.70 23.46
CA VAL A 108 -9.16 -8.48 23.46
C VAL A 108 -8.63 -7.79 24.71
N ARG A 109 -9.50 -7.21 25.55
CA ARG A 109 -9.10 -6.52 26.78
C ARG A 109 -8.38 -7.50 27.73
N PRO A 110 -7.16 -7.17 28.20
CA PRO A 110 -6.43 -8.01 29.14
C PRO A 110 -7.17 -8.03 30.48
N GLY A 111 -7.76 -9.20 30.82
CA GLY A 111 -8.60 -9.38 32.01
C GLY A 111 -10.01 -9.91 31.72
N SER A 112 -10.45 -9.92 30.46
CA SER A 112 -11.64 -10.68 30.06
C SER A 112 -11.32 -12.17 30.11
N ALA A 113 -11.69 -12.83 31.22
CA ALA A 113 -11.63 -14.27 31.34
C ALA A 113 -12.37 -14.95 30.15
N ALA A 114 -11.73 -15.97 29.59
CA ALA A 114 -12.45 -17.05 28.93
C ALA A 114 -13.13 -17.91 30.00
#